data_AF-A0A518DDD5-F1
#
_entry.id   AF-A0A518DDD5-F1
#
_cell.length_a   1.000
_cell.length_b   1.000
_cell.length_c   1.000
_cell.angle_alpha   90.00
_cell.angle_beta   90.00
_cell.angle_gamma   90.00
#
_symmetry.space_group_name_H-M   'P 1'
#
loop_
_entity.id
_entity.type
_entity.pdbx_description
1 polymer ?
#
loop_
_entity_poly.entity_id
_entity_poly.type
_entity_poly.pdbx_seq_one_letter_code
_entity_poly.pdbx_strand_id
1 'polypeptide(L)' 'MAIPNVIITPHPAGRLIREADRLTGVFVDNLKRFLAGAPVVSAVIPS' A
#
# COMPACT_ATOMS: atom_id res chain seq x y z
N MET A 1 26.14 -11.72 16.30
CA MET A 1 26.45 -12.93 15.52
C MET A 1 25.47 -12.99 14.35
N ALA A 2 25.93 -13.14 13.10
CA ALA A 2 25.05 -13.25 11.94
C ALA A 2 24.53 -14.69 11.80
N ILE A 3 23.30 -14.86 11.27
CA ILE A 3 22.69 -16.18 11.07
C ILE A 3 23.07 -16.68 9.65
N PRO A 4 23.79 -17.80 9.52
CA PRO A 4 24.12 -18.35 8.21
C PRO A 4 22.85 -18.84 7.51
N ASN A 5 22.78 -18.66 6.18
CA ASN A 5 21.66 -19.06 5.31
C ASN A 5 20.35 -18.24 5.46
N VAL A 6 20.44 -16.99 5.91
CA VAL A 6 19.29 -16.08 5.97
C VAL A 6 19.49 -14.90 5.03
N ILE A 7 18.50 -14.63 4.17
CA ILE A 7 18.41 -13.42 3.37
C ILE A 7 17.39 -12.49 4.04
N ILE A 8 17.81 -11.27 4.38
CA ILE A 8 16.96 -10.23 4.97
C ILE A 8 16.83 -9.09 3.96
N THR A 9 15.61 -8.60 3.77
CA THR A 9 15.36 -7.38 2.98
C THR A 9 14.60 -6.35 3.83
N PRO A 10 14.92 -5.05 3.71
CA PRO A 10 14.33 -4.00 4.56
C PRO A 10 12.93 -3.58 4.05
N HIS A 11 11.99 -4.52 3.98
CA HIS A 11 10.63 -4.31 3.44
C HIS A 11 10.58 -3.58 2.05
N PRO A 12 11.40 -3.96 1.04
CA PRO A 12 11.42 -3.25 -0.25
C PRO A 12 10.36 -3.75 -1.24
N ALA A 13 9.60 -4.80 -0.93
CA ALA A 13 8.76 -5.52 -1.89
C ALA A 13 7.71 -4.63 -2.60
N GLY A 14 7.22 -3.57 -1.93
CA GLY A 14 6.28 -2.60 -2.49
C GLY A 14 6.90 -1.28 -2.95
N ARG A 15 8.24 -1.16 -2.98
CA ARG A 15 8.96 0.12 -3.18
C ARG A 15 9.41 0.39 -4.62
N LEU A 16 8.83 -0.31 -5.60
CA LEU A 16 9.08 0.00 -7.01
C LEU A 16 8.49 1.38 -7.36
N ILE A 17 9.15 2.16 -8.22
CA ILE A 17 8.71 3.52 -8.60
C ILE A 17 7.26 3.51 -9.11
N ARG A 18 6.95 2.59 -10.04
CA ARG A 18 5.60 2.41 -10.58
C ARG A 18 4.56 2.09 -9.50
N GLU A 19 4.98 1.39 -8.45
CA GLU A 19 4.09 1.00 -7.35
C GLU A 19 3.81 2.19 -6.42
N ALA A 20 4.80 3.04 -6.18
CA ALA A 20 4.62 4.27 -5.41
C ALA A 20 3.57 5.20 -6.04
N ASP A 21 3.64 5.41 -7.37
CA ASP A 21 2.69 6.24 -8.10
C ASP A 21 1.27 5.65 -8.03
N ARG A 22 1.16 4.34 -8.25
CA ARG A 22 -0.12 3.62 -8.21
C ARG A 22 -0.76 3.69 -6.82
N LEU A 23 0.01 3.41 -5.76
CA LEU A 23 -0.48 3.41 -4.38
C LEU A 23 -0.89 4.82 -3.94
N THR A 24 -0.09 5.83 -4.29
CA THR A 24 -0.42 7.23 -4.00
C THR A 24 -1.71 7.64 -4.71
N GLY A 25 -1.88 7.27 -5.98
CA GLY A 25 -3.10 7.55 -6.73
C GLY A 25 -4.35 6.92 -6.10
N VAL A 26 -4.30 5.62 -5.78
CA VAL A 26 -5.41 4.91 -5.12
C VAL A 26 -5.73 5.53 -3.76
N PHE A 27 -4.72 5.87 -2.97
CA PHE A 27 -4.90 6.49 -1.67
C PHE A 27 -5.61 7.85 -1.79
N VAL A 28 -5.15 8.71 -2.71
CA VAL A 28 -5.74 10.04 -2.94
C VAL A 28 -7.19 9.93 -3.42
N ASP A 29 -7.51 9.00 -4.33
CA ASP A 29 -8.89 8.80 -4.80
C ASP A 29 -9.82 8.34 -3.66
N ASN A 30 -9.37 7.39 -2.86
CA ASN A 30 -10.12 6.94 -1.68
C ASN A 30 -10.34 8.06 -0.68
N LEU A 31 -9.32 8.88 -0.40
CA LEU A 31 -9.44 10.00 0.52
C LEU A 31 -10.49 11.02 0.04
N LYS A 32 -10.48 11.35 -1.26
CA LYS A 32 -11.48 12.24 -1.86
C LYS A 32 -12.89 11.67 -1.74
N ARG A 33 -13.08 10.39 -2.06
CA ARG A 33 -14.38 9.70 -1.95
C ARG A 33 -14.87 9.64 -0.51
N PHE A 34 -13.99 9.31 0.42
CA PHE A 34 -14.31 9.27 1.84
C PHE A 34 -14.81 10.63 2.35
N LEU A 35 -14.10 11.71 2.03
CA LEU A 35 -14.50 13.07 2.42
C LEU A 35 -15.84 13.51 1.79
N ALA A 36 -16.17 12.98 0.61
CA ALA A 36 -17.44 13.23 -0.07
C ALA A 36 -18.59 12.30 0.38
N GLY A 37 -18.34 11.38 1.31
CA GLY A 37 -19.33 10.35 1.70
C GLY A 37 -19.62 9.33 0.58
N ALA A 38 -18.76 9.24 -0.43
CA ALA A 38 -18.88 8.31 -1.53
C ALA A 38 -18.17 6.97 -1.22
N PRO A 39 -18.62 5.84 -1.82
CA PRO A 39 -17.93 4.57 -1.70
C PRO A 39 -16.47 4.65 -2.18
N VAL A 40 -15.53 4.21 -1.33
CA VAL A 40 -14.11 4.09 -1.64
C VAL A 40 -13.85 2.90 -2.57
N VAL A 41 -12.82 2.99 -3.41
CA VAL A 41 -12.52 1.97 -4.43
C VAL A 41 -11.94 0.70 -3.80
N SER A 42 -11.15 0.85 -2.73
CA SER A 42 -10.53 -0.27 -2.01
C SER A 42 -11.03 -0.35 -0.57
N ALA A 43 -12.30 -0.70 -0.39
CA ALA A 43 -12.88 -0.93 0.93
C ALA A 43 -12.40 -2.27 1.52
N VAL A 44 -12.04 -2.28 2.80
CA VAL A 44 -11.87 -3.49 3.59
C VAL A 44 -13.10 -3.61 4.48
N ILE A 45 -13.95 -4.59 4.20
CA ILE A 45 -15.17 -4.85 4.97
C ILE A 45 -14.85 -6.00 5.93
N PRO A 46 -14.97 -5.80 7.26
CA PRO A 46 -14.82 -6.89 8.22
C PRO A 46 -15.88 -7.97 7.96
N SER A 47 -15.48 -9.24 8.07
CA SER A 47 -16.39 -10.39 8.07
C SER A 47 -17.21 -10.48 9.34
#